data_AF-A0A7Y3PR92-F1
#
_entry.id   AF-A0A7Y3PR92-F1
#
_cell.length_a   1.000
_cell.length_b   1.000
_cell.length_c   1.000
_cell.angle_alpha   90.00
_cell.angle_beta   90.00
_cell.angle_gamma   90.00
#
_symmetry.space_group_name_H-M   'P 1'
#
loop_
_entity.id
_entity.type
_entity.pdbx_description
1 polymer ?
#
loop_
_entity_poly.entity_id
_entity_poly.type
_entity_poly.pdbx_seq_one_letter_code
_entity_poly.pdbx_strand_id
1 'polypeptide(L)' 'MADDSPEYRMVEHIPDLIQPEEYEDHPEGRLVRISIRTDGQGVQVIGDAFRPDLLEGLLEALGPDAIEQMLCG' A
#
# COMPACT_ATOMS: atom_id res chain seq x y z
N MET A 1 23.77 11.84 11.26
CA MET A 1 22.94 11.03 10.36
C MET A 1 21.57 11.01 10.98
N ALA A 2 20.58 11.61 10.34
CA ALA A 2 19.20 11.49 10.81
C ALA A 2 18.82 10.01 10.78
N ASP A 3 18.13 9.56 11.81
CA ASP A 3 17.53 8.24 11.86
C ASP A 3 16.41 8.24 10.82
N ASP A 4 16.71 7.76 9.61
CA ASP A 4 15.78 7.70 8.47
C ASP A 4 14.87 6.46 8.56
N SER A 5 14.60 6.05 9.79
CA SER A 5 13.73 4.93 10.08
C SER A 5 12.28 5.37 9.86
N PRO A 6 11.46 4.60 9.12
CA PRO A 6 10.08 4.97 8.84
C PRO A 6 9.29 5.19 10.15
N GLU A 7 8.64 6.35 10.28
CA GLU A 7 7.75 6.65 11.40
C GLU A 7 6.40 5.93 11.22
N TYR A 8 6.12 4.94 12.06
CA TYR A 8 4.85 4.22 12.04
C TYR A 8 3.82 4.93 12.92
N ARG A 9 2.72 5.39 12.32
CA ARG A 9 1.56 5.94 13.03
C ARG A 9 0.35 5.05 12.82
N MET A 10 -0.22 4.54 13.91
CA MET A 10 -1.51 3.86 13.86
C MET A 10 -2.62 4.87 13.56
N VAL A 11 -3.47 4.56 12.59
CA VAL A 11 -4.61 5.39 12.19
C VAL A 11 -5.91 4.68 12.54
N GLU A 12 -6.93 5.43 12.96
CA GLU A 12 -8.18 4.87 13.44
C GLU A 12 -9.04 4.25 12.33
N HIS A 13 -8.89 4.74 11.09
CA HIS A 13 -9.68 4.29 9.96
C HIS A 13 -8.86 4.31 8.67
N ILE A 14 -8.78 3.17 8.00
CA ILE A 14 -8.24 3.02 6.66
C ILE A 14 -9.41 2.57 5.78
N PRO A 15 -9.69 3.24 4.65
CA PRO A 15 -10.74 2.78 3.75
C PRO A 15 -10.38 1.43 3.13
N ASP A 16 -11.30 0.47 3.19
CA ASP A 16 -11.17 -0.80 2.47
C ASP A 16 -11.16 -0.51 0.96
N LEU A 17 -10.15 -1.01 0.27
CA LEU A 17 -10.09 -0.87 -1.18
C LEU A 17 -10.82 -2.03 -1.86
N ILE A 18 -10.86 -3.20 -1.24
CA ILE A 18 -11.51 -4.41 -1.74
C ILE A 18 -12.84 -4.59 -1.00
N GLN A 19 -13.94 -4.64 -1.73
CA GLN A 19 -15.27 -4.81 -1.16
C GLN A 19 -15.60 -6.30 -0.94
N PRO A 20 -16.44 -6.65 0.05
CA PRO A 20 -16.82 -8.04 0.35
C PRO A 20 -17.36 -8.84 -0.85
N GLU A 21 -18.06 -8.17 -1.78
CA GLU A 21 -18.64 -8.81 -2.96
C GLU A 21 -17.55 -9.28 -3.95
N GLU A 22 -16.40 -8.61 -3.97
CA GLU A 22 -15.28 -8.94 -4.85
C GLU A 22 -14.53 -10.21 -4.40
N TYR A 23 -14.84 -10.73 -3.21
CA TYR A 23 -14.24 -11.97 -2.72
C TYR A 23 -14.71 -13.21 -3.50
N GLU A 24 -15.95 -13.19 -3.97
CA GLU A 24 -16.52 -14.31 -4.73
C GLU A 24 -15.91 -14.41 -6.15
N ASP A 25 -15.52 -13.27 -6.73
CA ASP A 25 -14.93 -13.17 -8.07
C ASP A 25 -13.43 -13.51 -8.10
N HIS A 26 -12.80 -13.61 -6.92
CA HIS A 26 -11.36 -13.88 -6.77
C HIS A 26 -11.08 -15.05 -5.82
N PRO A 27 -11.55 -16.27 -6.14
CA PRO A 27 -11.46 -17.42 -5.24
C PRO A 27 -10.02 -17.86 -4.95
N GLU A 28 -9.05 -17.52 -5.81
CA GLU A 28 -7.63 -17.81 -5.56
C GLU A 28 -7.01 -16.89 -4.50
N GLY A 29 -7.69 -15.82 -4.08
CA GLY A 29 -7.23 -14.86 -3.08
C GLY A 29 -5.95 -14.14 -3.49
N ARG A 30 -5.82 -13.80 -4.77
CA ARG A 30 -4.62 -13.15 -5.35
C ARG A 30 -4.83 -11.67 -5.70
N LEU A 31 -6.04 -11.14 -5.49
CA LEU A 31 -6.30 -9.74 -5.75
C LEU A 31 -5.52 -8.87 -4.74
N VAL A 32 -4.76 -7.94 -5.30
CA VAL A 32 -4.10 -6.86 -4.57
C VAL A 32 -4.52 -5.54 -5.23
N ARG A 33 -4.94 -4.58 -4.42
CA ARG A 33 -5.33 -3.24 -4.88
C ARG A 33 -4.48 -2.20 -4.18
N ILE A 34 -3.88 -1.31 -4.97
CA ILE A 34 -3.03 -0.23 -4.47
C ILE A 34 -3.63 1.10 -4.95
N SER A 35 -3.89 2.01 -4.00
CA SER A 35 -4.29 3.38 -4.26
C SER A 35 -3.13 4.30 -3.91
N ILE A 36 -2.59 5.01 -4.91
CA ILE A 36 -1.54 6.02 -4.73
C ILE A 36 -2.18 7.38 -4.97
N ARG A 37 -2.05 8.28 -3.99
CA ARG A 37 -2.54 9.66 -4.08
C ARG A 37 -1.44 10.59 -3.62
N THR A 38 -1.29 11.69 -4.33
CA THR A 38 -0.46 12.81 -3.90
C THR A 38 -1.37 13.91 -3.38
N ASP A 39 -0.98 14.51 -2.26
CA ASP A 39 -1.49 15.78 -1.81
C ASP A 39 -0.32 16.77 -1.64
N GLY A 40 -0.62 18.04 -1.42
CA GLY A 40 0.43 19.06 -1.24
C GLY A 40 1.30 18.86 0.00
N GLN A 41 1.13 17.78 0.77
CA GLN A 41 1.94 17.41 1.95
C GLN A 41 2.77 16.15 1.72
N GLY A 42 2.55 15.43 0.61
CA GLY A 42 3.33 14.28 0.24
C GLY A 42 2.49 13.25 -0.51
N VAL A 43 2.73 11.98 -0.19
CA VAL A 43 2.10 10.86 -0.87
C VAL A 43 1.50 9.91 0.13
N GLN A 44 0.27 9.54 -0.16
CA GLN A 44 -0.46 8.49 0.50
C GLN A 44 -0.50 7.24 -0.40
N VAL A 45 0.03 6.13 0.12
CA VAL A 45 -0.10 4.80 -0.49
C VAL A 45 -0.98 3.95 0.43
N ILE A 46 -2.08 3.43 -0.09
CA ILE A 46 -2.96 2.48 0.61
C ILE A 46 -2.94 1.18 -0.20
N GLY A 47 -2.60 0.07 0.46
CA GLY A 47 -2.63 -1.27 -0.12
C GLY A 47 -3.68 -2.12 0.58
N ASP A 48 -4.38 -2.93 -0.19
CA ASP A 48 -5.35 -3.91 0.28
C ASP A 48 -5.16 -5.23 -0.47
N ALA A 49 -5.22 -6.34 0.24
CA ALA A 49 -4.98 -7.66 -0.31
C ALA A 49 -5.67 -8.73 0.53
N PHE A 50 -6.11 -9.78 -0.15
CA PHE A 50 -6.69 -10.97 0.49
C PHE A 50 -5.65 -11.74 1.33
N ARG A 51 -4.39 -11.61 0.95
CA ARG A 51 -3.24 -12.26 1.56
C ARG A 51 -2.19 -11.19 1.87
N PRO A 52 -2.01 -10.82 3.15
CA PRO A 52 -1.06 -9.77 3.55
C PRO A 52 0.36 -10.00 3.05
N ASP A 53 0.81 -11.26 3.01
CA ASP A 53 2.11 -11.69 2.52
C ASP A 53 2.37 -11.32 1.05
N LEU A 54 1.31 -11.30 0.22
CA LEU A 54 1.44 -10.85 -1.17
C LEU A 54 1.64 -9.33 -1.27
N LEU A 55 0.97 -8.56 -0.42
CA LEU A 55 1.13 -7.11 -0.37
C LEU A 55 2.51 -6.74 0.17
N GLU A 56 2.94 -7.37 1.26
CA GLU A 56 4.27 -7.18 1.84
C GLU A 56 5.38 -7.46 0.82
N GLY A 57 5.30 -8.60 0.12
CA GLY A 57 6.28 -8.95 -0.91
C GLY A 57 6.30 -7.96 -2.09
N LEU A 58 5.16 -7.39 -2.47
CA LEU A 58 5.09 -6.34 -3.50
C LEU A 58 5.73 -5.03 -3.03
N LEU A 59 5.48 -4.64 -1.78
CA LEU A 59 6.05 -3.43 -1.19
C LEU A 59 7.57 -3.55 -0.99
N GLU A 60 8.05 -4.72 -0.55
CA GLU A 60 9.48 -5.03 -0.47
C GLU A 60 10.16 -5.00 -1.84
N ALA A 61 9.51 -5.55 -2.87
CA ALA A 61 10.04 -5.59 -4.24
C ALA A 61 10.09 -4.22 -4.91
N LEU A 62 9.13 -3.34 -4.60
CA LEU A 62 9.16 -1.93 -5.03
C LEU A 62 10.38 -1.23 -4.41
N GLY A 63 10.65 -1.47 -3.13
CA GLY A 63 11.74 -0.83 -2.41
C GLY A 63 11.52 0.67 -2.20
N PRO A 64 12.14 1.26 -1.16
CA PRO A 64 11.94 2.67 -0.81
C PRO A 64 12.31 3.62 -1.95
N ASP A 65 13.40 3.34 -2.68
CA ASP A 65 13.89 4.18 -3.77
C ASP A 65 12.92 4.26 -4.97
N ALA A 66 12.26 3.16 -5.33
CA ALA A 66 11.32 3.17 -6.46
C ALA A 66 9.99 3.81 -6.06
N ILE A 67 9.58 3.62 -4.79
CA ILE A 67 8.45 4.36 -4.23
C ILE A 67 8.77 5.85 -4.27
N GLU A 68 9.92 6.30 -3.78
CA GLU A 68 10.30 7.72 -3.81
C GLU A 68 10.38 8.28 -5.25
N GLN A 69 10.94 7.55 -6.21
CA GLN A 69 10.99 7.99 -7.61
C GLN A 69 9.63 8.09 -8.30
N MET A 70 8.68 7.18 -8.00
CA MET A 70 7.31 7.29 -8.52
C MET A 70 6.58 8.53 -8.01
N LEU A 71 7.09 9.14 -6.94
CA LEU A 71 6.47 10.20 -6.17
C LEU A 71 7.14 11.55 -6.35
N CYS A 72 8.42 11.57 -6.73
CA CYS A 72 9.21 12.78 -6.89
C CYS A 72 9.23 13.39 -8.29
N GLY A 73 8.63 12.74 -9.31
CA GLY A 73 8.38 13.30 -10.65
C GLY A 73 9.49 14.15 -11.26
#